data_AF-A0A971PRP1-F1
#
_entry.id   AF-A0A971PRP1-F1
#
_cell.length_a   1.000
_cell.length_b   1.000
_cell.length_c   1.000
_cell.angle_alpha   90.00
_cell.angle_beta   90.00
_cell.angle_gamma   90.00
#
_symmetry.space_group_name_H-M   'P 1'
#
loop_
_entity.id
_entity.type
_entity.pdbx_description
1 polymer ?
#
loop_
_entity_poly.entity_id
_entity_poly.type
_entity_poly.pdbx_seq_one_letter_code
_entity_poly.pdbx_strand_id
1 'polypeptide(L)'
;MTIWIDPPAWPAHGRLWSHVISDRSLEELHEFARRVGIPARGFEGDHYDVPAEWYANVVAAGAQETSGRDLLRRLRDSGLRMSKRKGDKGVQRIEAVTFPDGTSADVDLITSPREMAHERVFAAMVLVQDGTGEHLLTWSERRNEWSSPGGWREGEEAPVLTAVRETWEEAGLELDPARLQPVGYERFRHHAHTGAGLWVPGRDVLQLYVTRLQEARPTVRPETVDSRPPQWVDDAELEARCSGSFWWPLAAEVLSLARRYN
;
A
#
# COMPACT_ATOMS: atom_id res chain seq x y z
N MET A 1 -5.71 -18.07 -19.74
CA MET A 1 -5.66 -17.89 -18.29
C MET A 1 -4.81 -19.03 -17.74
N THR A 2 -3.71 -18.73 -17.07
CA THR A 2 -2.83 -19.79 -16.55
C THR A 2 -2.60 -19.55 -15.07
N ILE A 3 -3.32 -20.31 -14.26
CA ILE A 3 -3.20 -20.30 -12.81
C ILE A 3 -2.38 -21.50 -12.40
N TRP A 4 -1.42 -21.29 -11.51
CA TRP A 4 -0.53 -22.33 -11.02
C TRP A 4 -0.73 -22.56 -9.53
N ILE A 5 -0.61 -23.80 -9.07
CA ILE A 5 -0.68 -24.17 -7.65
C ILE A 5 0.43 -25.19 -7.28
N ASP A 6 1.06 -25.02 -6.12
CA ASP A 6 2.01 -26.01 -5.57
C ASP A 6 1.32 -27.01 -4.62
N PRO A 7 1.82 -28.26 -4.51
CA PRO A 7 1.28 -29.21 -3.54
C PRO A 7 1.40 -28.67 -2.11
N PRO A 8 0.47 -29.02 -1.20
CA PRO A 8 0.51 -28.52 0.17
C PRO A 8 1.79 -28.95 0.87
N ALA A 9 2.65 -27.99 1.19
CA ALA A 9 3.99 -28.26 1.73
C ALA A 9 4.39 -27.30 2.86
N TRP A 10 3.68 -26.17 3.00
CA TRP A 10 4.10 -25.09 3.89
C TRP A 10 3.37 -25.17 5.23
N PRO A 11 4.06 -25.44 6.35
CA PRO A 11 3.42 -25.56 7.65
C PRO A 11 3.16 -24.19 8.28
N ALA A 12 1.89 -23.86 8.56
CA ALA A 12 1.50 -22.68 9.32
C ALA A 12 0.15 -22.92 10.02
N HIS A 13 -0.03 -22.37 11.22
CA HIS A 13 -1.28 -22.47 11.99
C HIS A 13 -1.82 -23.91 12.16
N GLY A 14 -0.94 -24.91 12.28
CA GLY A 14 -1.32 -26.32 12.47
C GLY A 14 -1.81 -27.03 11.21
N ARG A 15 -1.59 -26.45 10.02
CA ARG A 15 -2.02 -26.99 8.72
C ARG A 15 -0.94 -26.79 7.65
N LEU A 16 -1.08 -27.52 6.55
CA LEU A 16 -0.27 -27.32 5.36
C LEU A 16 -0.98 -26.35 4.40
N TRP A 17 -0.18 -25.57 3.69
CA TRP A 17 -0.64 -24.56 2.75
C TRP A 17 0.01 -24.75 1.38
N SER A 18 -0.77 -24.33 0.38
CA SER A 18 -0.39 -24.18 -1.02
C SER A 18 -0.46 -22.71 -1.41
N HIS A 19 0.27 -22.35 -2.45
CA HIS A 19 0.30 -21.04 -3.05
C HIS A 19 -0.32 -21.11 -4.44
N VAL A 20 -1.19 -20.15 -4.75
CA VAL A 20 -1.83 -19.99 -6.05
C VAL A 20 -1.33 -18.69 -6.68
N ILE A 21 -0.80 -18.77 -7.91
CA ILE A 21 -0.28 -17.59 -8.63
C ILE A 21 -0.87 -17.50 -10.04
N SER A 22 -0.77 -16.30 -10.61
CA SER A 22 -0.73 -16.09 -12.06
C SER A 22 0.71 -15.75 -12.47
N ASP A 23 1.11 -16.17 -13.67
CA ASP A 23 2.33 -15.70 -14.32
C ASP A 23 2.07 -14.62 -15.39
N ARG A 24 0.86 -14.04 -15.42
CA ARG A 24 0.46 -13.01 -16.38
C ARG A 24 -0.05 -11.72 -15.76
N SER A 25 -1.00 -11.79 -14.83
CA SER A 25 -1.53 -10.59 -14.17
C SER A 25 -2.19 -10.91 -12.82
N LEU A 26 -2.18 -9.93 -11.91
CA LEU A 26 -2.92 -10.03 -10.66
C LEU A 26 -4.44 -10.03 -10.89
N GLU A 27 -4.91 -9.37 -11.94
CA GLU A 27 -6.33 -9.34 -12.31
C GLU A 27 -6.88 -10.75 -12.56
N GLU A 28 -6.20 -11.56 -13.38
CA GLU A 28 -6.67 -12.94 -13.64
C GLU A 28 -6.57 -13.81 -12.38
N LEU A 29 -5.58 -13.56 -11.52
CA LEU A 29 -5.46 -14.26 -10.24
C LEU A 29 -6.64 -13.92 -9.31
N HIS A 30 -7.01 -12.65 -9.19
CA HIS A 30 -8.16 -12.22 -8.39
C HIS A 30 -9.48 -12.72 -8.95
N GLU A 31 -9.64 -12.71 -10.29
CA GLU A 31 -10.82 -13.29 -10.94
C GLU A 31 -10.94 -14.78 -10.66
N PHE A 32 -9.84 -15.53 -10.78
CA PHE A 32 -9.80 -16.94 -10.44
C PHE A 32 -10.18 -17.19 -8.97
N ALA A 33 -9.57 -16.44 -8.05
CA ALA A 33 -9.84 -16.55 -6.63
C ALA A 33 -11.32 -16.32 -6.29
N ARG A 34 -11.93 -15.27 -6.83
CA ARG A 34 -13.37 -15.00 -6.66
C ARG A 34 -14.24 -16.12 -7.20
N ARG A 35 -13.93 -16.66 -8.39
CA ARG A 35 -14.67 -17.76 -9.02
C ARG A 35 -14.63 -19.04 -8.19
N VAL A 36 -13.51 -19.33 -7.55
CA VAL A 36 -13.31 -20.52 -6.69
C VAL A 36 -13.80 -20.28 -5.25
N GLY A 37 -14.01 -19.02 -4.86
CA GLY A 37 -14.40 -18.63 -3.50
C GLY A 37 -13.21 -18.49 -2.53
N ILE A 38 -11.98 -18.34 -3.04
CA ILE A 38 -10.79 -18.08 -2.21
C ILE A 38 -10.96 -16.72 -1.52
N PRO A 39 -10.92 -16.67 -0.17
CA PRO A 39 -11.11 -15.43 0.55
C PRO A 39 -10.04 -14.40 0.18
N ALA A 40 -10.44 -13.14 -0.06
CA ALA A 40 -9.52 -12.04 -0.38
C ALA A 40 -8.39 -11.88 0.66
N ARG A 41 -8.67 -12.20 1.94
CA ARG A 41 -7.68 -12.18 3.03
C ARG A 41 -6.52 -13.16 2.87
N GLY A 42 -6.64 -14.15 1.97
CA GLY A 42 -5.56 -15.08 1.64
C GLY A 42 -4.57 -14.51 0.62
N PHE A 43 -4.84 -13.32 0.05
CA PHE A 43 -3.92 -12.65 -0.86
C PHE A 43 -2.75 -12.03 -0.11
N GLU A 44 -1.54 -12.28 -0.58
CA GLU A 44 -0.28 -11.86 0.05
C GLU A 44 0.56 -10.92 -0.84
N GLY A 45 -0.09 -10.26 -1.79
CA GLY A 45 0.47 -9.22 -2.67
C GLY A 45 0.80 -9.71 -4.09
N ASP A 46 1.13 -10.99 -4.24
CA ASP A 46 1.47 -11.61 -5.54
C ASP A 46 1.02 -13.07 -5.69
N HIS A 47 0.39 -13.62 -4.65
CA HIS A 47 -0.16 -14.98 -4.61
C HIS A 47 -1.31 -15.06 -3.61
N TYR A 48 -2.07 -16.15 -3.67
CA TYR A 48 -3.00 -16.57 -2.63
C TYR A 48 -2.46 -17.76 -1.84
N ASP A 49 -2.54 -17.68 -0.52
CA ASP A 49 -2.37 -18.81 0.38
C ASP A 49 -3.69 -19.57 0.52
N VAL A 50 -3.68 -20.86 0.18
CA VAL A 50 -4.84 -21.75 0.34
C VAL A 50 -4.49 -22.95 1.22
N PRO A 51 -5.36 -23.34 2.17
CA PRO A 51 -5.07 -24.47 3.04
C PRO A 51 -5.21 -25.78 2.26
N ALA A 52 -4.54 -26.85 2.72
CA ALA A 52 -4.45 -28.13 2.02
C ALA A 52 -5.80 -28.72 1.60
N GLU A 53 -6.83 -28.55 2.43
CA GLU A 53 -8.21 -28.99 2.13
C GLU A 53 -8.83 -28.35 0.87
N TRP A 54 -8.31 -27.21 0.41
CA TRP A 54 -8.80 -26.51 -0.78
C TRP A 54 -8.07 -26.93 -2.06
N TYR A 55 -6.93 -27.61 -1.93
CA TYR A 55 -6.05 -27.95 -3.05
C TYR A 55 -6.79 -28.63 -4.20
N ALA A 56 -7.54 -29.69 -3.91
CA ALA A 56 -8.29 -30.44 -4.91
C ALA A 56 -9.34 -29.58 -5.63
N ASN A 57 -10.00 -28.67 -4.91
CA ASN A 57 -11.00 -27.77 -5.51
C ASN A 57 -10.35 -26.73 -6.43
N VAL A 58 -9.19 -26.20 -6.04
CA VAL A 58 -8.43 -25.25 -6.85
C VAL A 58 -7.92 -25.90 -8.15
N VAL A 59 -7.42 -27.14 -8.07
CA VAL A 59 -7.03 -27.92 -9.25
C VAL A 59 -8.24 -28.23 -10.12
N ALA A 60 -9.34 -28.69 -9.54
CA ALA A 60 -10.58 -28.97 -10.28
C ALA A 60 -11.17 -27.73 -10.98
N ALA A 61 -10.91 -26.53 -10.44
CA ALA A 61 -11.31 -25.26 -11.05
C ALA A 61 -10.42 -24.79 -12.21
N GLY A 62 -9.36 -25.55 -12.52
CA GLY A 62 -8.47 -25.32 -13.66
C GLY A 62 -7.08 -24.77 -13.32
N ALA A 63 -6.69 -24.73 -12.04
CA ALA A 63 -5.30 -24.44 -11.68
C ALA A 63 -4.39 -25.61 -12.09
N GLN A 64 -3.25 -25.30 -12.70
CA GLN A 64 -2.26 -26.28 -13.11
C GLN A 64 -1.28 -26.55 -11.98
N GLU A 65 -1.14 -27.82 -11.61
CA GLU A 65 -0.19 -28.24 -10.59
C GLU A 65 1.25 -28.00 -11.05
N THR A 66 2.07 -27.46 -10.15
CA THR A 66 3.51 -27.29 -10.39
C THR A 66 4.30 -27.37 -9.09
N SER A 67 5.63 -27.38 -9.16
CA SER A 67 6.44 -27.37 -7.95
C SER A 67 6.51 -25.95 -7.35
N GLY A 68 6.69 -25.82 -6.03
CA GLY A 68 6.92 -24.52 -5.41
C GLY A 68 8.14 -23.78 -5.98
N ARG A 69 9.15 -24.52 -6.47
CA ARG A 69 10.31 -23.95 -7.17
C ARG A 69 9.91 -23.35 -8.52
N ASP A 70 9.07 -24.05 -9.28
CA ASP A 70 8.57 -23.56 -10.57
C ASP A 70 7.60 -22.40 -10.42
N LEU A 71 6.74 -22.41 -9.39
CA LEU A 71 5.93 -21.25 -9.02
C LEU A 71 6.80 -20.01 -8.83
N LEU A 72 7.79 -20.09 -7.94
CA LEU A 72 8.66 -18.96 -7.62
C LEU A 72 9.43 -18.47 -8.85
N ARG A 73 9.87 -19.38 -9.72
CA ARG A 73 10.52 -19.03 -10.98
C ARG A 73 9.56 -18.28 -11.90
N ARG A 74 8.37 -18.82 -12.18
CA ARG A 74 7.34 -18.19 -13.01
C ARG A 74 6.93 -16.81 -12.50
N LEU A 75 6.75 -16.68 -11.18
CA LEU A 75 6.38 -15.42 -10.53
C LEU A 75 7.47 -14.36 -10.61
N ARG A 76 8.74 -14.77 -10.62
CA ARG A 76 9.88 -13.87 -10.84
C ARG A 76 9.98 -13.47 -12.30
N ASP A 77 9.87 -14.44 -13.20
CA ASP A 77 9.98 -14.24 -14.66
C ASP A 77 8.83 -13.36 -15.19
N SER A 78 7.65 -13.41 -14.56
CA SER A 78 6.51 -12.54 -14.88
C SER A 78 6.68 -11.10 -14.40
N GLY A 79 7.68 -10.84 -13.56
CA GLY A 79 7.86 -9.54 -12.91
C GLY A 79 6.93 -9.31 -11.72
N LEU A 80 5.87 -10.11 -11.52
CA LEU A 80 4.83 -9.88 -10.49
C LEU A 80 5.31 -10.08 -9.05
N ARG A 81 6.45 -10.75 -8.82
CA ARG A 81 6.97 -11.03 -7.47
C ARG A 81 7.11 -9.76 -6.62
N MET A 82 6.43 -9.73 -5.48
CA MET A 82 6.47 -8.69 -4.44
C MET A 82 7.32 -9.10 -3.23
N SER A 83 8.62 -8.82 -3.26
CA SER A 83 9.52 -9.14 -2.13
C SER A 83 9.14 -8.37 -0.86
N LYS A 84 8.90 -9.06 0.26
CA LYS A 84 8.47 -8.42 1.51
C LYS A 84 9.28 -8.95 2.70
N ARG A 85 9.42 -8.16 3.77
CA ARG A 85 10.11 -8.62 4.98
C ARG A 85 9.20 -9.62 5.70
N LYS A 86 9.79 -10.49 6.53
CA LYS A 86 8.98 -11.39 7.36
C LYS A 86 8.05 -10.57 8.26
N GLY A 87 6.75 -10.89 8.25
CA GLY A 87 5.72 -10.17 9.00
C GLY A 87 5.07 -9.01 8.26
N ASP A 88 5.57 -8.64 7.07
CA ASP A 88 4.90 -7.68 6.19
C ASP A 88 3.81 -8.40 5.37
N LYS A 89 2.74 -7.68 5.02
CA LYS A 89 1.66 -8.17 4.16
C LYS A 89 1.54 -7.30 2.92
N GLY A 90 1.63 -7.92 1.75
CA GLY A 90 1.41 -7.24 0.47
C GLY A 90 -0.07 -6.94 0.28
N VAL A 91 -0.41 -5.68 0.03
CA VAL A 91 -1.78 -5.24 -0.22
C VAL A 91 -2.07 -5.33 -1.71
N GLN A 92 -1.25 -4.67 -2.52
CA GLN A 92 -1.43 -4.62 -3.97
C GLN A 92 -0.14 -4.15 -4.64
N ARG A 93 0.08 -4.56 -5.89
CA ARG A 93 1.01 -3.91 -6.81
C ARG A 93 0.23 -3.11 -7.83
N ILE A 94 0.72 -1.91 -8.12
CA ILE A 94 0.21 -1.06 -9.20
C ILE A 94 1.35 -0.87 -10.18
N GLU A 95 1.14 -1.29 -11.42
CA GLU A 95 2.15 -1.26 -12.48
C GLU A 95 2.10 0.09 -13.21
N ALA A 96 3.27 0.59 -13.62
CA ALA A 96 3.42 1.77 -14.48
C ALA A 96 2.64 3.03 -14.01
N VAL A 97 2.66 3.34 -12.71
CA VAL A 97 2.15 4.61 -12.18
C VAL A 97 2.92 5.76 -12.82
N THR A 98 2.21 6.66 -13.50
CA THR A 98 2.80 7.86 -14.12
C THR A 98 2.76 9.03 -13.14
N PHE A 99 3.87 9.74 -12.99
CA PHE A 99 3.98 10.90 -12.11
C PHE A 99 3.93 12.22 -12.91
N PRO A 100 3.64 13.37 -12.26
CA PRO A 100 3.54 14.67 -12.93
C PRO A 100 4.81 15.10 -13.69
N ASP A 101 5.98 14.58 -13.31
CA ASP A 101 7.26 14.85 -13.99
C ASP A 101 7.49 13.97 -15.24
N GLY A 102 6.51 13.15 -15.62
CA GLY A 102 6.58 12.24 -16.77
C GLY A 102 7.31 10.93 -16.50
N THR A 103 7.81 10.71 -15.28
CA THR A 103 8.43 9.43 -14.90
C THR A 103 7.38 8.38 -14.58
N SER A 104 7.77 7.10 -14.62
CA SER A 104 6.92 5.97 -14.20
C SER A 104 7.61 5.02 -13.24
N ALA A 105 6.81 4.37 -12.40
CA ALA A 105 7.27 3.29 -11.52
C ALA A 105 6.17 2.26 -11.27
N ASP A 106 6.60 1.03 -10.96
CA ASP A 106 5.72 0.07 -10.29
C ASP A 106 5.73 0.36 -8.79
N VAL A 107 4.56 0.38 -8.16
CA VAL A 107 4.40 0.68 -6.74
C VAL A 107 3.88 -0.55 -6.02
N ASP A 108 4.63 -1.04 -5.04
CA ASP A 108 4.12 -2.01 -4.08
C ASP A 108 3.53 -1.30 -2.88
N LEU A 109 2.32 -1.70 -2.51
CA LEU A 109 1.62 -1.27 -1.32
C LEU A 109 1.72 -2.36 -0.27
N ILE A 110 2.37 -2.06 0.86
CA ILE A 110 2.70 -3.07 1.87
C ILE A 110 2.31 -2.56 3.25
N THR A 111 1.56 -3.36 4.00
CA THR A 111 1.34 -3.11 5.44
C THR A 111 2.50 -3.69 6.24
N SER A 112 2.94 -2.94 7.25
CA SER A 112 4.03 -3.33 8.13
C SER A 112 3.96 -2.53 9.44
N PRO A 113 4.12 -3.17 10.60
CA PRO A 113 4.17 -2.48 11.89
C PRO A 113 5.55 -1.86 12.18
N ARG A 114 6.40 -1.71 11.16
CA ARG A 114 7.80 -1.30 11.30
C ARG A 114 8.18 -0.29 10.23
N GLU A 115 8.96 0.70 10.65
CA GLU A 115 9.61 1.62 9.74
C GLU A 115 10.57 0.89 8.79
N MET A 116 10.73 1.45 7.60
CA MET A 116 11.82 1.11 6.69
C MET A 116 13.11 1.80 7.13
N ALA A 117 14.25 1.24 6.73
CA ALA A 117 15.54 1.84 7.01
C ALA A 117 15.59 3.27 6.45
N HIS A 118 15.99 4.25 7.28
CA HIS A 118 15.83 5.68 6.98
C HIS A 118 16.49 6.06 5.65
N GLU A 119 17.63 5.48 5.32
CA GLU A 119 18.37 5.73 4.08
C GLU A 119 17.57 5.38 2.81
N ARG A 120 16.50 4.57 2.92
CA ARG A 120 15.62 4.22 1.80
C ARG A 120 14.39 5.09 1.68
N VAL A 121 14.05 5.85 2.72
CA VAL A 121 12.81 6.62 2.74
C VAL A 121 13.03 7.96 2.04
N PHE A 122 12.30 8.29 0.97
CA PHE A 122 12.38 9.62 0.37
C PHE A 122 11.22 10.53 0.78
N ALA A 123 10.13 9.96 1.29
CA ALA A 123 8.92 10.70 1.68
C ALA A 123 8.21 10.00 2.85
N ALA A 124 7.37 10.73 3.56
CA ALA A 124 6.49 10.15 4.56
C ALA A 124 5.10 10.80 4.52
N MET A 125 4.09 10.04 4.90
CA MET A 125 2.73 10.52 5.03
C MET A 125 2.06 9.95 6.28
N VAL A 126 1.00 10.60 6.75
CA VAL A 126 0.27 10.17 7.95
C VAL A 126 -1.23 10.22 7.73
N LEU A 127 -1.91 9.10 8.00
CA LEU A 127 -3.37 9.07 8.13
C LEU A 127 -3.73 9.61 9.52
N VAL A 128 -4.33 10.79 9.58
CA VAL A 128 -4.74 11.43 10.85
C VAL A 128 -6.24 11.25 11.02
N GLN A 129 -6.64 10.57 12.10
CA GLN A 129 -8.03 10.51 12.54
C GLN A 129 -8.26 11.41 13.74
N ASP A 130 -9.40 12.11 13.81
CA ASP A 130 -9.79 12.88 14.98
C ASP A 130 -10.42 12.01 16.09
N GLY A 131 -10.85 12.64 17.18
CA GLY A 131 -11.54 11.98 18.29
C GLY A 131 -12.83 11.27 17.87
N THR A 132 -13.50 11.70 16.80
CA THR A 132 -14.76 11.16 16.28
C THR A 132 -14.55 10.07 15.22
N GLY A 133 -13.36 9.97 14.65
CA GLY A 133 -12.99 9.02 13.59
C GLY A 133 -12.97 9.63 12.18
N GLU A 134 -13.15 10.94 12.06
CA GLU A 134 -12.99 11.65 10.78
C GLU A 134 -11.52 11.82 10.41
N HIS A 135 -11.25 11.96 9.12
CA HIS A 135 -9.92 11.95 8.54
C HIS A 135 -9.52 13.33 8.07
N LEU A 136 -8.27 13.70 8.31
CA LEU A 136 -7.69 14.92 7.76
C LEU A 136 -7.25 14.68 6.31
N LEU A 137 -7.76 15.52 5.40
CA LEU A 137 -7.28 15.62 4.02
C LEU A 137 -6.66 16.98 3.76
N THR A 138 -5.55 16.97 3.02
CA THR A 138 -4.86 18.12 2.46
C THR A 138 -4.91 18.06 0.94
N TRP A 139 -4.76 19.21 0.29
CA TRP A 139 -4.78 19.30 -1.17
C TRP A 139 -3.37 19.38 -1.72
N SER A 140 -2.98 18.43 -2.57
CA SER A 140 -1.68 18.45 -3.25
C SER A 140 -1.81 19.19 -4.58
N GLU A 141 -1.31 20.41 -4.68
CA GLU A 141 -1.30 21.16 -5.95
C GLU A 141 -0.48 20.45 -7.04
N ARG A 142 0.62 19.79 -6.64
CA ARG A 142 1.48 19.02 -7.56
C ARG A 142 0.75 17.85 -8.21
N ARG A 143 -0.10 17.16 -7.45
CA ARG A 143 -0.87 15.99 -7.92
C ARG A 143 -2.30 16.34 -8.34
N ASN A 144 -2.74 17.57 -8.07
CA ASN A 144 -4.09 18.06 -8.30
C ASN A 144 -5.16 17.12 -7.71
N GLU A 145 -4.93 16.62 -6.49
CA GLU A 145 -5.79 15.67 -5.79
C GLU A 145 -5.82 15.92 -4.27
N TRP A 146 -6.86 15.39 -3.62
CA TRP A 146 -6.91 15.28 -2.16
C TRP A 146 -6.08 14.08 -1.70
N SER A 147 -5.33 14.25 -0.61
CA SER A 147 -4.54 13.18 0.00
C SER A 147 -4.40 13.40 1.51
N SER A 148 -3.80 12.44 2.19
CA SER A 148 -3.38 12.64 3.57
C SER A 148 -2.12 13.52 3.63
N PRO A 149 -1.88 14.24 4.74
CA PRO A 149 -0.69 15.06 4.88
C PRO A 149 0.60 14.26 4.69
N GLY A 150 1.54 14.83 3.93
CA GLY A 150 2.82 14.20 3.71
C GLY A 150 3.56 14.69 2.48
N GLY A 151 4.87 14.48 2.50
CA GLY A 151 5.75 15.02 1.48
C GLY A 151 7.16 14.46 1.56
N TRP A 152 8.07 15.17 0.91
CA TRP A 152 9.45 14.72 0.71
C TRP A 152 10.26 14.94 1.98
N ARG A 153 11.20 14.02 2.24
CA ARG A 153 12.17 14.17 3.31
C ARG A 153 13.15 15.29 2.99
N GLU A 154 13.38 16.14 3.97
CA GLU A 154 14.39 17.19 3.92
C GLU A 154 15.66 16.80 4.71
N GLY A 155 16.81 16.95 4.07
CA GLY A 155 18.11 16.64 4.69
C GLY A 155 18.21 15.20 5.21
N GLU A 156 18.55 15.08 6.51
CA GLU A 156 18.69 13.79 7.21
C GLU A 156 17.57 13.54 8.22
N GLU A 157 16.47 14.29 8.15
CA GLU A 157 15.37 14.16 9.11
C GLU A 157 14.84 12.71 9.18
N ALA A 158 14.39 12.29 10.36
CA ALA A 158 13.76 11.00 10.53
C ALA A 158 12.40 10.98 9.79
N PRO A 159 11.99 9.86 9.16
CA PRO A 159 10.73 9.81 8.41
C PRO A 159 9.48 10.24 9.20
N VAL A 160 9.43 9.94 10.51
CA VAL A 160 8.31 10.38 11.35
C VAL A 160 8.26 11.91 11.50
N LEU A 161 9.43 12.58 11.53
CA LEU A 161 9.51 14.04 11.63
C LEU A 161 9.08 14.71 10.33
N THR A 162 9.34 14.09 9.18
CA THR A 162 8.76 14.54 7.89
C THR A 162 7.25 14.57 7.95
N ALA A 163 6.61 13.49 8.41
CA ALA A 163 5.15 13.44 8.50
C ALA A 163 4.59 14.51 9.46
N VAL A 164 5.29 14.80 10.57
CA VAL A 164 4.92 15.88 11.50
C VAL A 164 5.06 17.26 10.84
N ARG A 165 6.21 17.53 10.21
CA ARG A 165 6.49 18.82 9.54
C ARG A 165 5.46 19.09 8.43
N GLU A 166 5.26 18.13 7.54
CA GLU A 166 4.30 18.26 6.43
C GLU A 166 2.86 18.44 6.94
N THR A 167 2.47 17.78 8.05
CA THR A 167 1.16 18.01 8.65
C THR A 167 1.01 19.43 9.19
N TRP A 168 2.07 19.98 9.77
CA TRP A 168 2.08 21.37 10.24
C TRP A 168 2.04 22.36 9.06
N GLU A 169 2.83 22.14 8.01
CA GLU A 169 2.86 23.02 6.83
C GLU A 169 1.53 23.00 6.07
N GLU A 170 0.96 21.82 5.83
CA GLU A 170 -0.26 21.66 5.03
C GLU A 170 -1.55 21.90 5.81
N ALA A 171 -1.53 21.72 7.15
CA ALA A 171 -2.73 21.78 7.96
C ALA A 171 -2.63 22.59 9.26
N GLY A 172 -1.46 23.13 9.60
CA GLY A 172 -1.26 23.93 10.82
C GLY A 172 -1.46 23.11 12.09
N LEU A 173 -1.44 21.78 11.97
CA LEU A 173 -1.72 20.84 13.05
C LEU A 173 -0.41 20.25 13.56
N GLU A 174 -0.10 20.52 14.83
CA GLU A 174 1.05 19.93 15.50
C GLU A 174 0.73 18.49 15.94
N LEU A 175 1.57 17.55 15.52
CA LEU A 175 1.49 16.15 15.91
C LEU A 175 2.64 15.78 16.85
N ASP A 176 2.33 14.98 17.87
CA ASP A 176 3.35 14.34 18.70
C ASP A 176 3.96 13.13 17.95
N PRO A 177 5.24 13.17 17.55
CA PRO A 177 5.88 12.09 16.81
C PRO A 177 5.82 10.74 17.55
N ALA A 178 5.78 10.75 18.89
CA ALA A 178 5.69 9.51 19.68
C ALA A 178 4.33 8.80 19.55
N ARG A 179 3.32 9.47 18.99
CA ARG A 179 1.98 8.90 18.74
C ARG A 179 1.79 8.36 17.32
N LEU A 180 2.71 8.66 16.40
CA LEU A 180 2.65 8.15 15.04
C LEU A 180 3.12 6.70 15.01
N GLN A 181 2.27 5.81 14.51
CA GLN A 181 2.57 4.39 14.40
C GLN A 181 2.85 4.03 12.94
N PRO A 182 3.98 3.36 12.62
CA PRO A 182 4.21 2.86 11.28
C PRO A 182 3.21 1.74 10.98
N VAL A 183 2.51 1.86 9.86
CA VAL A 183 1.46 0.92 9.45
C VAL A 183 1.68 0.32 8.07
N GLY A 184 2.58 0.90 7.30
CA GLY A 184 2.91 0.40 5.98
C GLY A 184 3.91 1.29 5.28
N TYR A 185 4.14 0.98 4.02
CA TYR A 185 4.96 1.78 3.15
C TYR A 185 4.62 1.48 1.68
N GLU A 186 4.87 2.48 0.85
CA GLU A 186 4.85 2.33 -0.60
C GLU A 186 6.30 2.13 -1.05
N ARG A 187 6.55 1.15 -1.91
CA ARG A 187 7.87 0.92 -2.48
C ARG A 187 7.84 1.07 -3.99
N PHE A 188 8.67 1.97 -4.49
CA PHE A 188 8.70 2.39 -5.88
C PHE A 188 9.82 1.68 -6.64
N ARG A 189 9.49 1.05 -7.77
CA ARG A 189 10.44 0.48 -8.71
C ARG A 189 10.40 1.26 -10.01
N HIS A 190 11.35 2.16 -10.16
CA HIS A 190 11.40 3.05 -11.31
C HIS A 190 11.76 2.29 -12.57
N HIS A 191 11.04 2.61 -13.64
CA HIS A 191 11.38 2.14 -14.97
C HIS A 191 12.56 2.97 -15.50
N ALA A 192 13.44 2.35 -16.29
CA ALA A 192 14.64 3.01 -16.80
C ALA A 192 14.28 4.12 -17.82
N HIS A 193 14.26 5.36 -17.34
CA HIS A 193 14.39 6.67 -18.00
C HIS A 193 13.47 7.01 -19.19
N THR A 194 12.54 7.93 -18.94
CA THR A 194 12.31 9.09 -19.81
C THR A 194 12.25 10.36 -18.97
N GLY A 195 13.41 10.88 -18.55
CA GLY A 195 13.52 12.17 -17.86
C GLY A 195 14.67 12.24 -16.85
N ALA A 196 15.28 13.42 -16.71
CA ALA A 196 16.20 13.73 -15.61
C ALA A 196 15.38 13.91 -14.32
N GLY A 197 14.94 12.80 -13.72
CA GLY A 197 14.00 12.82 -12.61
C GLY A 197 14.67 12.97 -11.26
N LEU A 198 13.94 13.57 -10.32
CA LEU A 198 14.25 13.91 -8.92
C LEU A 198 14.68 12.72 -8.02
N TRP A 199 15.05 11.59 -8.62
CA TRP A 199 15.20 10.32 -7.96
C TRP A 199 16.61 10.06 -7.48
N VAL A 200 16.73 9.76 -6.19
CA VAL A 200 18.00 9.43 -5.56
C VAL A 200 18.11 7.90 -5.49
N PRO A 201 19.08 7.29 -6.17
CA PRO A 201 19.28 5.84 -6.11
C PRO A 201 19.34 5.35 -4.66
N GLY A 202 18.57 4.31 -4.36
CA GLY A 202 18.48 3.73 -3.03
C GLY A 202 17.38 4.32 -2.13
N ARG A 203 16.80 5.48 -2.47
CA ARG A 203 15.65 6.06 -1.78
C ARG A 203 14.34 5.77 -2.50
N ASP A 204 13.73 4.63 -2.20
CA ASP A 204 12.59 4.08 -2.92
C ASP A 204 11.33 3.85 -2.10
N VAL A 205 11.29 4.39 -0.90
CA VAL A 205 10.18 4.19 0.04
C VAL A 205 9.49 5.50 0.38
N LEU A 206 8.15 5.48 0.33
CA LEU A 206 7.32 6.40 1.10
C LEU A 206 6.84 5.67 2.35
N GLN A 207 7.14 6.20 3.53
CA GLN A 207 6.75 5.61 4.81
C GLN A 207 5.34 6.07 5.21
N LEU A 208 4.46 5.14 5.57
CA LEU A 208 3.10 5.44 6.02
C LEU A 208 2.97 5.30 7.54
N TYR A 209 2.40 6.33 8.16
CA TYR A 209 2.02 6.36 9.56
C TYR A 209 0.50 6.48 9.74
N VAL A 210 0.03 6.15 10.93
CA VAL A 210 -1.30 6.54 11.41
C VAL A 210 -1.18 7.24 12.76
N THR A 211 -2.09 8.15 13.05
CA THR A 211 -2.30 8.68 14.40
C THR A 211 -3.78 8.97 14.63
N ARG A 212 -4.20 8.92 15.90
CA ARG A 212 -5.55 9.31 16.32
C ARG A 212 -5.48 10.40 17.38
N LEU A 213 -6.15 11.50 17.13
CA LEU A 213 -6.29 12.62 18.06
C LEU A 213 -7.38 12.33 19.08
N GLN A 214 -7.32 13.04 20.21
CA GLN A 214 -8.39 12.99 21.22
C GLN A 214 -9.48 14.02 20.93
N GLU A 215 -9.10 15.16 20.34
CA GLU A 215 -10.01 16.26 20.01
C GLU A 215 -10.79 15.95 18.73
N ALA A 216 -12.06 16.38 18.69
CA ALA A 216 -12.92 16.34 17.51
C ALA A 216 -12.66 17.56 16.63
N ARG A 217 -12.34 17.35 15.35
CA ARG A 217 -12.13 18.38 14.32
C ARG A 217 -11.35 19.61 14.82
N PRO A 218 -10.10 19.45 15.31
CA PRO A 218 -9.29 20.61 15.68
C PRO A 218 -9.14 21.56 14.49
N THR A 219 -8.90 22.84 14.79
CA THR A 219 -8.76 23.87 13.76
C THR A 219 -7.55 23.58 12.87
N VAL A 220 -7.77 23.47 11.57
CA VAL A 220 -6.75 23.22 10.56
C VAL A 220 -6.71 24.36 9.55
N ARG A 221 -5.51 24.72 9.10
CA ARG A 221 -5.24 25.80 8.13
C ARG A 221 -3.87 25.59 7.48
N PRO A 222 -3.72 25.77 6.16
CA PRO A 222 -2.42 25.62 5.53
C PRO A 222 -1.52 26.81 5.92
N GLU A 223 -0.21 26.61 5.91
CA GLU A 223 0.76 27.69 6.07
C GLU A 223 0.69 28.67 4.89
N THR A 224 0.52 28.14 3.67
CA THR A 224 0.40 28.95 2.45
C THR A 224 -1.05 29.37 2.21
N VAL A 225 -1.28 30.69 2.14
CA VAL A 225 -2.64 31.29 2.01
C VAL A 225 -3.34 30.91 0.70
N ASP A 226 -2.59 30.66 -0.36
CA ASP A 226 -3.13 30.33 -1.69
C ASP A 226 -3.49 28.83 -1.85
N SER A 227 -3.09 27.98 -0.91
CA SER A 227 -3.40 26.55 -0.94
C SER A 227 -4.87 26.32 -0.56
N ARG A 228 -5.51 25.33 -1.20
CA ARG A 228 -6.85 24.91 -0.77
C ARG A 228 -6.81 24.46 0.70
N PRO A 229 -7.77 24.88 1.53
CA PRO A 229 -7.74 24.60 2.96
C PRO A 229 -7.91 23.10 3.23
N PRO A 230 -7.22 22.55 4.25
CA PRO A 230 -7.40 21.16 4.69
C PRO A 230 -8.81 20.95 5.25
N GLN A 231 -9.29 19.71 5.21
CA GLN A 231 -10.64 19.37 5.60
C GLN A 231 -10.69 18.08 6.43
N TRP A 232 -11.55 18.07 7.44
CA TRP A 232 -12.00 16.85 8.11
C TRP A 232 -13.14 16.22 7.32
N VAL A 233 -13.03 14.94 7.00
CA VAL A 233 -14.02 14.20 6.21
C VAL A 233 -14.36 12.87 6.88
N ASP A 234 -15.58 12.38 6.68
CA ASP A 234 -15.96 11.04 7.12
C ASP A 234 -15.40 9.96 6.18
N ASP A 235 -15.65 8.69 6.51
CA ASP A 235 -15.19 7.54 5.71
C ASP A 235 -15.71 7.57 4.26
N ALA A 236 -16.95 8.02 4.05
CA ALA A 236 -17.60 8.00 2.74
C ALA A 236 -17.02 9.08 1.82
N GLU A 237 -16.81 10.27 2.36
CA GLU A 237 -16.20 11.38 1.63
C GLU A 237 -14.69 11.14 1.39
N LEU A 238 -13.99 10.51 2.34
CA LEU A 238 -12.62 10.04 2.15
C LEU A 238 -12.53 9.10 0.94
N GLU A 239 -13.39 8.08 0.90
CA GLU A 239 -13.43 7.12 -0.21
C GLU A 239 -13.81 7.79 -1.53
N ALA A 240 -14.82 8.66 -1.53
CA ALA A 240 -15.26 9.38 -2.72
C ALA A 240 -14.14 10.24 -3.36
N ARG A 241 -13.27 10.83 -2.53
CA ARG A 241 -12.19 11.71 -3.00
C ARG A 241 -10.92 10.98 -3.38
N CYS A 242 -10.60 9.90 -2.68
CA CYS A 242 -9.28 9.28 -2.75
C CYS A 242 -9.26 7.90 -3.40
N SER A 243 -10.41 7.25 -3.62
CA SER A 243 -10.46 5.88 -4.16
C SER A 243 -9.82 5.69 -5.54
N GLY A 244 -9.71 6.77 -6.32
CA GLY A 244 -9.03 6.77 -7.62
C GLY A 244 -7.51 6.88 -7.55
N SER A 245 -6.94 7.25 -6.40
CA SER A 245 -5.49 7.41 -6.24
C SER A 245 -4.80 6.07 -6.01
N PHE A 246 -3.61 5.91 -6.57
CA PHE A 246 -2.88 4.63 -6.49
C PHE A 246 -2.55 4.22 -5.05
N TRP A 247 -2.41 5.16 -4.11
CA TRP A 247 -2.10 4.86 -2.70
C TRP A 247 -3.32 4.34 -1.90
N TRP A 248 -4.53 4.54 -2.42
CA TRP A 248 -5.78 4.22 -1.72
C TRP A 248 -5.88 2.80 -1.18
N PRO A 249 -5.51 1.73 -1.93
CA PRO A 249 -5.65 0.37 -1.41
C PRO A 249 -4.90 0.15 -0.10
N LEU A 250 -3.75 0.80 0.09
CA LEU A 250 -2.99 0.73 1.34
C LEU A 250 -3.74 1.43 2.48
N ALA A 251 -4.23 2.65 2.24
CA ALA A 251 -5.00 3.40 3.22
C ALA A 251 -6.29 2.66 3.60
N ALA A 252 -7.01 2.12 2.62
CA ALA A 252 -8.25 1.37 2.84
C ALA A 252 -8.02 0.07 3.63
N GLU A 253 -6.90 -0.64 3.41
CA GLU A 253 -6.52 -1.81 4.22
C GLU A 253 -6.19 -1.42 5.66
N VAL A 254 -5.37 -0.37 5.86
CA VAL A 254 -4.97 0.13 7.18
C VAL A 254 -6.17 0.61 7.99
N LEU A 255 -7.03 1.42 7.38
CA LEU A 255 -8.25 1.95 8.00
C LEU A 255 -9.38 0.92 8.07
N SER A 256 -9.17 -0.29 7.55
CA SER A 256 -10.18 -1.35 7.48
C SER A 256 -11.46 -0.95 6.71
N LEU A 257 -11.34 -0.02 5.76
CA LEU A 257 -12.42 0.43 4.88
C LEU A 257 -12.69 -0.57 3.74
N ALA A 258 -11.66 -1.28 3.28
CA ALA A 258 -11.78 -2.31 2.24
C ALA A 258 -12.75 -3.47 2.60
N ARG A 259 -13.08 -3.63 3.89
CA ARG A 259 -13.96 -4.68 4.39
C ARG A 259 -15.45 -4.35 4.33
N ARG A 260 -15.83 -3.12 3.94
CA ARG A 260 -17.25 -2.70 3.99
C ARG A 260 -18.09 -3.10 2.77
N TYR A 261 -17.46 -3.62 1.71
CA TYR A 261 -18.15 -3.90 0.43
C TYR A 261 -17.81 -5.26 -0.24
N ASN A 262 -17.19 -6.20 0.48
CA ASN A 262 -17.02 -7.60 0.00
C ASN A 262 -18.16 -8.50 0.46
#